data_AF-A0A935FKM3-F1
#
_entry.id   AF-A0A935FKM3-F1
#
_cell.length_a   1.000
_cell.length_b   1.000
_cell.length_c   1.000
_cell.angle_alpha   90.00
_cell.angle_beta   90.00
_cell.angle_gamma   90.00
#
_symmetry.space_group_name_H-M   'P 1'
#
loop_
_entity.id
_entity.type
_entity.pdbx_description
1 polymer ?
#
loop_
_entity_poly.entity_id
_entity_poly.type
_entity_poly.pdbx_seq_one_letter_code
_entity_poly.pdbx_strand_id
1 'polypeptide(L)'
;MSLLPLSSLRCIACGQLEPVTTSRFRCGACGDLLRVEHDLPRLAQRFPDLKQRFAARLQELREPYVSGVWRYHELILPDLPAAEIVTLGEGHTGLYRRRAIDRFVGVETTYLKHEGENPTLSFKDRGMTAGVSWAKHVGARRVACASTGDTSAAMACYAAAAELPALVLLPENKVSIEQLAQPIVYGARVLALQTDFDGCMAVVKQLTDDGEIYLLNSMNPFRIEGQKAIGIETLHQLDWQVPDWFVIPVGNAGNISALGKGLLELHELGLIPRLPRLAGIQVRAANPLYTAFREGFRQRHRMTAQPTIASAIRIGDPVSFDKATAVIKRLDGVVSEVSDEEAMEAKAAADAAGVNICPNSGVALAGARRLRQEGVIEAGASVAIIATAHGGKFASTTLPYHTDAAGPAPTATRPRHGPDGRGRPRRAARGRAVSTPIRLARTEARGRVAPPAQDKAAGEWLQRLSALLRRHSSGEHLRAPAPQFRWPSRARSGEDGKVKFLRVGAARGGQAPDANSGGATRFTLTLDPDPDGFLMTSGLGRFLAAPGSTS
;
A
#
# COMPACT_ATOMS: atom_id res chain seq x y z
N MET A 1 30.99 -24.53 1.24
CA MET A 1 30.95 -23.84 -0.07
C MET A 1 29.82 -22.83 0.00
N SER A 2 30.11 -21.53 -0.07
CA SER A 2 29.06 -20.51 -0.21
C SER A 2 28.41 -20.72 -1.58
N LEU A 3 27.18 -21.23 -1.58
CA LEU A 3 26.39 -21.36 -2.82
C LEU A 3 26.12 -19.94 -3.34
N LEU A 4 26.36 -19.73 -4.64
CA LEU A 4 26.06 -18.45 -5.29
C LEU A 4 24.59 -18.05 -5.04
N PRO A 5 24.28 -16.74 -4.88
CA PRO A 5 22.90 -16.26 -4.66
C PRO A 5 21.99 -16.61 -5.84
N LEU A 6 20.81 -17.18 -5.58
CA LEU A 6 19.80 -17.54 -6.58
C LEU A 6 19.15 -16.33 -7.25
N SER A 7 19.32 -15.17 -6.66
CA SER A 7 18.73 -13.92 -7.12
C SER A 7 19.82 -12.88 -7.38
N SER A 8 19.57 -12.03 -8.38
CA SER A 8 20.38 -10.86 -8.69
C SER A 8 19.47 -9.67 -8.97
N LEU A 9 20.02 -8.45 -8.98
CA LEU A 9 19.32 -7.29 -9.53
C LEU A 9 19.74 -7.10 -10.99
N ARG A 10 18.76 -6.97 -11.89
CA ARG A 10 18.99 -6.63 -13.29
C ARG A 10 18.38 -5.28 -13.64
N CYS A 11 19.13 -4.44 -14.34
CA CYS A 11 18.60 -3.21 -14.92
C CYS A 11 17.58 -3.50 -16.02
N ILE A 12 16.43 -2.82 -16.00
CA ILE A 12 15.37 -3.03 -17.01
C ILE A 12 15.72 -2.46 -18.39
N ALA A 13 16.67 -1.53 -18.49
CA ALA A 13 17.08 -0.91 -19.75
C ALA A 13 18.37 -1.53 -20.32
N CYS A 14 19.49 -1.40 -19.62
CA CYS A 14 20.78 -1.86 -20.13
C CYS A 14 21.11 -3.33 -19.80
N GLY A 15 20.28 -4.01 -19.00
CA GLY A 15 20.49 -5.41 -18.64
C GLY A 15 21.64 -5.68 -17.67
N GLN A 16 22.34 -4.65 -17.17
CA GLN A 16 23.42 -4.74 -16.19
C GLN A 16 22.97 -5.55 -14.97
N LEU A 17 23.82 -6.49 -14.54
CA LEU A 17 23.64 -7.26 -13.32
C LEU A 17 24.34 -6.58 -12.13
N GLU A 18 23.65 -6.55 -11.00
CA GLU A 18 24.12 -6.02 -9.72
C GLU A 18 23.82 -7.04 -8.61
N PRO A 19 24.62 -7.09 -7.52
CA PRO A 19 24.35 -7.96 -6.38
C PRO A 19 22.96 -7.73 -5.80
N VAL A 20 22.28 -8.80 -5.37
CA VAL A 20 20.94 -8.69 -4.77
C VAL A 20 20.91 -7.87 -3.47
N THR A 21 22.05 -7.78 -2.79
CA THR A 21 22.26 -6.98 -1.57
C THR A 21 22.37 -5.47 -1.82
N THR A 22 22.33 -5.04 -3.08
CA THR A 22 22.39 -3.62 -3.43
C THR A 22 21.19 -2.85 -2.86
N SER A 23 21.47 -1.79 -2.10
CA SER A 23 20.45 -0.96 -1.42
C SER A 23 19.82 0.12 -2.31
N ARG A 24 20.45 0.46 -3.45
CA ARG A 24 19.87 1.34 -4.48
C ARG A 24 18.88 0.58 -5.36
N PHE A 25 17.85 1.27 -5.83
CA PHE A 25 16.83 0.69 -6.73
C PHE A 25 16.98 1.15 -8.18
N ARG A 26 18.00 1.96 -8.45
CA ARG A 26 18.37 2.45 -9.78
C ARG A 26 19.74 1.89 -10.15
N CYS A 27 19.89 1.56 -11.42
CA CYS A 27 21.13 1.03 -11.97
C CYS A 27 22.25 2.06 -11.85
N GLY A 28 23.42 1.62 -11.37
CA GLY A 28 24.59 2.48 -11.25
C GLY A 28 25.13 2.97 -12.60
N ALA A 29 24.84 2.26 -13.69
CA ALA A 29 25.35 2.58 -15.03
C ALA A 29 24.46 3.56 -15.81
N CYS A 30 23.13 3.36 -15.80
CA CYS A 30 22.21 4.15 -16.63
C CYS A 30 21.06 4.84 -15.86
N GLY A 31 20.97 4.65 -14.53
CA GLY A 31 19.96 5.30 -13.69
C GLY A 31 18.53 4.74 -13.78
N ASP A 32 18.28 3.75 -14.64
CA ASP A 32 16.97 3.11 -14.78
C ASP A 32 16.69 2.12 -13.65
N LEU A 33 15.44 1.66 -13.49
CA LEU A 33 15.02 0.79 -12.41
C LEU A 33 15.69 -0.59 -12.47
N LEU A 34 15.99 -1.10 -11.29
CA LEU A 34 16.37 -2.50 -11.11
C LEU A 34 15.12 -3.38 -10.95
N ARG A 35 15.24 -4.66 -11.31
CA ARG A 35 14.30 -5.74 -10.99
C ARG A 35 15.06 -6.89 -10.35
N VAL A 36 14.41 -7.65 -9.46
CA VAL A 36 14.95 -8.95 -9.06
C VAL A 36 14.87 -9.89 -10.25
N GLU A 37 15.89 -10.69 -10.47
CA GLU A 37 15.90 -11.80 -11.42
C GLU A 37 16.42 -13.06 -10.73
N HIS A 38 15.65 -14.13 -10.79
CA HIS A 38 16.02 -15.43 -10.25
C HIS A 38 16.65 -16.30 -11.33
N ASP A 39 17.66 -17.08 -10.96
CA ASP A 39 18.17 -18.18 -11.76
C ASP A 39 17.18 -19.35 -11.67
N LEU A 40 16.13 -19.33 -12.52
CA LEU A 40 15.05 -20.31 -12.50
C LEU A 40 15.53 -21.74 -12.75
N PRO A 41 16.46 -22.03 -13.68
CA PRO A 41 17.03 -23.37 -13.83
C PRO A 41 17.69 -23.88 -12.54
N ARG A 42 18.50 -23.06 -11.88
CA ARG A 42 19.15 -23.46 -10.62
C ARG A 42 18.16 -23.55 -9.46
N LEU A 43 17.14 -22.70 -9.44
CA LEU A 43 16.05 -22.75 -8.48
C LEU A 43 15.30 -24.08 -8.60
N ALA A 44 14.93 -24.49 -9.81
CA ALA A 44 14.24 -25.76 -10.07
C ALA A 44 15.09 -26.99 -9.66
N GLN A 45 16.41 -26.93 -9.89
CA GLN A 45 17.32 -27.99 -9.43
C GLN A 45 17.44 -28.04 -7.91
N ARG A 46 17.52 -26.88 -7.24
CA ARG A 46 17.64 -26.80 -5.78
C ARG A 46 16.35 -27.18 -5.05
N PHE A 47 15.22 -26.84 -5.65
CA PHE A 47 13.89 -27.03 -5.07
C PHE A 47 12.99 -27.79 -6.04
N PRO A 48 13.16 -29.12 -6.15
CA PRO A 48 12.25 -29.95 -6.93
C PRO A 48 10.85 -29.96 -6.30
N ASP A 49 9.86 -30.38 -7.10
CA ASP A 49 8.48 -30.64 -6.66
C ASP A 49 7.76 -29.46 -6.00
N LEU A 50 7.99 -28.25 -6.52
CA LEU A 50 7.43 -27.00 -5.99
C LEU A 50 5.91 -27.06 -5.74
N LYS A 51 5.13 -27.67 -6.65
CA LYS A 51 3.67 -27.82 -6.44
C LYS A 51 3.34 -28.64 -5.19
N GLN A 52 4.00 -29.79 -5.00
CA GLN A 52 3.78 -30.65 -3.83
C GLN A 52 4.20 -29.93 -2.56
N ARG A 53 5.33 -29.24 -2.59
CA ARG A 53 5.81 -28.41 -1.48
C ARG A 53 4.80 -27.33 -1.08
N PHE A 54 4.24 -26.60 -2.05
CA PHE A 54 3.26 -25.55 -1.78
C PHE A 54 1.94 -26.13 -1.28
N ALA A 55 1.51 -27.28 -1.80
CA ALA A 55 0.32 -27.99 -1.33
C ALA A 55 0.48 -28.45 0.13
N ALA A 56 1.63 -29.02 0.49
CA ALA A 56 1.91 -29.42 1.88
C ALA A 56 1.82 -28.23 2.85
N ARG A 57 2.28 -27.05 2.42
CA ARG A 57 2.21 -25.81 3.20
C ARG A 57 0.80 -25.22 3.36
N LEU A 58 -0.22 -25.74 2.70
CA LEU A 58 -1.62 -25.32 2.96
C LEU A 58 -2.08 -25.68 4.37
N GLN A 59 -1.50 -26.72 4.96
CA GLN A 59 -1.84 -27.19 6.31
C GLN A 59 -0.95 -26.56 7.40
N GLU A 60 -0.03 -25.68 7.02
CA GLU A 60 0.88 -25.03 7.97
C GLU A 60 0.18 -23.95 8.78
N LEU A 61 0.33 -24.02 10.10
CA LEU A 61 -0.24 -23.05 11.05
C LEU A 61 0.83 -22.13 11.65
N ARG A 62 2.09 -22.30 11.24
CA ARG A 62 3.24 -21.57 11.81
C ARG A 62 3.84 -20.63 10.79
N GLU A 63 4.38 -19.54 11.31
CA GLU A 63 5.21 -18.63 10.53
C GLU A 63 6.51 -19.33 10.09
N PRO A 64 7.06 -18.96 8.92
CA PRO A 64 6.51 -17.95 8.00
C PRO A 64 5.44 -18.52 7.04
N TYR A 65 5.29 -19.85 6.94
CA TYR A 65 4.56 -20.50 5.84
C TYR A 65 3.03 -20.44 5.91
N VAL A 66 2.47 -20.01 7.04
CA VAL A 66 1.04 -19.64 7.14
C VAL A 66 0.69 -18.46 6.20
N SER A 67 1.66 -17.60 5.86
CA SER A 67 1.47 -16.51 4.90
C SER A 67 1.26 -17.02 3.47
N GLY A 68 0.28 -16.45 2.77
CA GLY A 68 0.04 -16.66 1.35
C GLY A 68 1.08 -16.00 0.44
N VAL A 69 2.06 -15.28 0.97
CA VAL A 69 3.28 -14.90 0.24
C VAL A 69 4.37 -15.94 0.50
N TRP A 70 4.72 -16.16 1.76
CA TRP A 70 5.87 -16.99 2.12
C TRP A 70 5.64 -18.49 1.98
N ARG A 71 4.40 -18.95 1.81
CA ARG A 71 4.11 -20.29 1.27
C ARG A 71 4.92 -20.59 0.01
N TYR A 72 5.20 -19.57 -0.80
CA TYR A 72 5.95 -19.63 -2.04
C TYR A 72 7.39 -19.10 -1.89
N HIS A 73 7.98 -19.14 -0.69
CA HIS A 73 9.28 -18.55 -0.33
C HIS A 73 10.36 -18.73 -1.41
N GLU A 74 10.50 -19.93 -1.96
CA GLU A 74 11.48 -20.27 -3.00
C GLU A 74 11.29 -19.44 -4.27
N LEU A 75 10.05 -19.11 -4.62
CA LEU A 75 9.74 -18.25 -5.76
C LEU A 75 9.81 -16.77 -5.40
N ILE A 76 9.63 -16.39 -4.14
CA ILE A 76 9.58 -14.97 -3.74
C ILE A 76 11.00 -14.43 -3.52
N LEU A 77 11.73 -14.97 -2.53
CA LEU A 77 13.09 -14.56 -2.18
C LEU A 77 13.86 -15.78 -1.65
N PRO A 78 14.35 -16.67 -2.52
CA PRO A 78 14.96 -17.95 -2.12
C PRO A 78 16.25 -17.79 -1.31
N ASP A 79 16.89 -16.62 -1.38
CA ASP A 79 18.12 -16.30 -0.66
C ASP A 79 17.86 -15.65 0.71
N LEU A 80 16.62 -15.23 1.00
CA LEU A 80 16.26 -14.65 2.29
C LEU A 80 16.09 -15.78 3.33
N PRO A 81 16.83 -15.81 4.43
CA PRO A 81 16.65 -16.82 5.47
C PRO A 81 15.25 -16.76 6.09
N ALA A 82 14.62 -17.91 6.31
CA ALA A 82 13.27 -17.98 6.85
C ALA A 82 13.13 -17.29 8.23
N ALA A 83 14.18 -17.30 9.04
CA ALA A 83 14.22 -16.65 10.36
C ALA A 83 14.23 -15.11 10.29
N GLU A 84 14.50 -14.53 9.12
CA GLU A 84 14.54 -13.08 8.91
C GLU A 84 13.25 -12.54 8.27
N ILE A 85 12.31 -13.43 7.94
CA ILE A 85 11.01 -13.06 7.38
C ILE A 85 10.18 -12.31 8.43
N VAL A 86 9.61 -11.18 8.01
CA VAL A 86 8.63 -10.38 8.74
C VAL A 86 7.28 -10.61 8.08
N THR A 87 6.39 -11.33 8.74
CA THR A 87 5.04 -11.65 8.23
C THR A 87 3.98 -11.37 9.28
N LEU A 88 2.75 -11.12 8.82
CA LEU A 88 1.53 -11.03 9.63
C LEU A 88 0.49 -12.06 9.16
N GLY A 89 0.93 -13.09 8.43
CA GLY A 89 0.03 -14.07 7.79
C GLY A 89 -0.68 -13.52 6.55
N GLU A 90 -0.16 -12.47 5.93
CA GLU A 90 -0.74 -11.86 4.73
C GLU A 90 -0.81 -12.80 3.52
N GLY A 91 -1.65 -12.45 2.56
CA GLY A 91 -2.10 -13.38 1.53
C GLY A 91 -3.19 -14.30 2.06
N HIS A 92 -3.34 -15.46 1.42
CA HIS A 92 -4.45 -16.39 1.70
C HIS A 92 -5.83 -15.73 1.58
N THR A 93 -5.94 -14.76 0.67
CA THR A 93 -7.14 -13.93 0.49
C THR A 93 -8.22 -14.65 -0.30
N GLY A 94 -9.48 -14.27 -0.10
CA GLY A 94 -10.62 -14.87 -0.76
C GLY A 94 -10.53 -14.83 -2.28
N LEU A 95 -10.91 -15.94 -2.93
CA LEU A 95 -11.14 -16.05 -4.37
C LEU A 95 -12.63 -16.33 -4.59
N TYR A 96 -13.40 -15.26 -4.74
CA TYR A 96 -14.86 -15.36 -4.73
C TYR A 96 -15.42 -15.68 -6.12
N ARG A 97 -16.41 -16.59 -6.14
CA ARG A 97 -17.31 -16.78 -7.28
C ARG A 97 -18.72 -16.34 -6.91
N ARG A 98 -19.33 -15.53 -7.77
CA ARG A 98 -20.69 -15.01 -7.59
C ARG A 98 -21.38 -14.91 -8.95
N ARG A 99 -22.49 -15.64 -9.12
CA ARG A 99 -23.32 -15.57 -10.34
C ARG A 99 -23.75 -14.15 -10.72
N ALA A 100 -23.93 -13.27 -9.73
CA ALA A 100 -24.25 -11.87 -9.97
C ALA A 100 -23.11 -11.13 -10.69
N ILE A 101 -21.86 -11.45 -10.37
CA ILE A 101 -20.66 -10.87 -11.01
C ILE A 101 -20.49 -11.47 -12.41
N ASP A 102 -20.67 -12.78 -12.57
CA ASP A 102 -20.63 -13.45 -13.89
C ASP A 102 -21.60 -12.77 -14.87
N ARG A 103 -22.86 -12.55 -14.43
CA ARG A 103 -23.87 -11.83 -15.23
C ARG A 103 -23.53 -10.37 -15.49
N PHE A 104 -22.92 -9.68 -14.52
CA PHE A 104 -22.52 -8.29 -14.69
C PHE A 104 -21.46 -8.16 -15.78
N VAL A 105 -20.45 -9.03 -15.76
CA VAL A 105 -19.36 -9.04 -16.74
C VAL A 105 -19.86 -9.56 -18.10
N GLY A 106 -20.76 -10.55 -18.10
CA GLY A 106 -21.27 -11.19 -19.31
C GLY A 106 -20.42 -12.38 -19.76
N VAL A 107 -19.81 -13.10 -18.81
CA VAL A 107 -18.99 -14.30 -19.03
C VAL A 107 -19.50 -15.48 -18.20
N GLU A 108 -19.06 -16.69 -18.55
CA GLU A 108 -19.44 -17.91 -17.83
C GLU A 108 -18.88 -17.95 -16.41
N THR A 109 -17.60 -17.58 -16.23
CA THR A 109 -16.92 -17.70 -14.93
C THR A 109 -16.04 -16.50 -14.63
N THR A 110 -16.34 -15.82 -13.54
CA THR A 110 -15.52 -14.79 -12.92
C THR A 110 -15.03 -15.24 -11.55
N TYR A 111 -13.75 -15.02 -11.29
CA TYR A 111 -13.14 -15.13 -9.98
C TYR A 111 -12.71 -13.74 -9.50
N LEU A 112 -13.11 -13.35 -8.30
CA LEU A 112 -12.73 -12.08 -7.70
C LEU A 112 -11.71 -12.33 -6.59
N LYS A 113 -10.44 -12.04 -6.87
CA LYS A 113 -9.32 -12.19 -5.92
C LYS A 113 -9.28 -10.97 -5.00
N HIS A 114 -9.73 -11.13 -3.76
CA HIS A 114 -9.98 -10.02 -2.84
C HIS A 114 -8.78 -9.66 -1.97
N GLU A 115 -7.86 -8.90 -2.54
CA GLU A 115 -6.64 -8.42 -1.87
C GLU A 115 -6.89 -7.37 -0.78
N GLY A 116 -8.13 -6.87 -0.66
CA GLY A 116 -8.56 -6.07 0.48
C GLY A 116 -8.67 -6.83 1.81
N GLU A 117 -8.55 -8.16 1.82
CA GLU A 117 -8.62 -8.97 3.05
C GLU A 117 -7.26 -9.18 3.73
N ASN A 118 -6.21 -8.52 3.22
CA ASN A 118 -4.91 -8.50 3.88
C ASN A 118 -4.91 -7.60 5.16
N PRO A 119 -3.90 -7.70 6.05
CA PRO A 119 -3.88 -7.03 7.35
C PRO A 119 -4.15 -5.52 7.36
N THR A 120 -3.62 -4.75 6.39
CA THR A 120 -3.86 -3.30 6.27
C THR A 120 -4.92 -2.98 5.21
N LEU A 121 -5.75 -3.97 4.88
CA LEU A 121 -6.88 -3.88 3.97
C LEU A 121 -6.51 -3.57 2.51
N SER A 122 -5.32 -3.99 2.06
CA SER A 122 -4.87 -3.80 0.67
C SER A 122 -3.81 -4.81 0.22
N PHE A 123 -3.70 -4.99 -1.10
CA PHE A 123 -2.65 -5.81 -1.73
C PHE A 123 -1.21 -5.38 -1.41
N LYS A 124 -1.01 -4.16 -0.88
CA LYS A 124 0.33 -3.61 -0.60
C LYS A 124 1.08 -4.44 0.43
N ASP A 125 0.35 -5.13 1.30
CA ASP A 125 0.87 -6.01 2.34
C ASP A 125 1.79 -7.09 1.76
N ARG A 126 1.39 -7.70 0.64
CA ARG A 126 2.22 -8.72 -0.02
C ARG A 126 3.58 -8.19 -0.46
N GLY A 127 3.60 -6.99 -1.04
CA GLY A 127 4.87 -6.37 -1.40
C GLY A 127 5.65 -5.90 -0.18
N MET A 128 4.95 -5.48 0.87
CA MET A 128 5.58 -4.89 2.04
C MET A 128 6.24 -5.92 2.94
N THR A 129 5.65 -7.11 3.09
CA THR A 129 6.31 -8.21 3.80
C THR A 129 7.67 -8.55 3.15
N ALA A 130 7.73 -8.67 1.82
CA ALA A 130 8.97 -8.95 1.11
C ALA A 130 9.96 -7.77 1.21
N GLY A 131 9.48 -6.54 1.01
CA GLY A 131 10.30 -5.34 1.06
C GLY A 131 10.90 -5.07 2.45
N VAL A 132 10.12 -5.21 3.53
CA VAL A 132 10.57 -4.99 4.90
C VAL A 132 11.46 -6.13 5.38
N SER A 133 11.14 -7.39 5.06
CA SER A 133 12.02 -8.52 5.38
C SER A 133 13.39 -8.34 4.72
N TRP A 134 13.41 -7.93 3.45
CA TRP A 134 14.67 -7.63 2.77
C TRP A 134 15.39 -6.41 3.36
N ALA A 135 14.66 -5.35 3.72
CA ALA A 135 15.24 -4.19 4.38
C ALA A 135 15.94 -4.57 5.69
N LYS A 136 15.30 -5.41 6.51
CA LYS A 136 15.88 -5.97 7.74
C LYS A 136 17.12 -6.79 7.44
N HIS A 137 17.05 -7.67 6.43
CA HIS A 137 18.15 -8.54 6.01
C HIS A 137 19.40 -7.76 5.59
N VAL A 138 19.24 -6.64 4.89
CA VAL A 138 20.37 -5.78 4.49
C VAL A 138 20.77 -4.75 5.56
N GLY A 139 20.22 -4.84 6.78
CA GLY A 139 20.60 -3.99 7.90
C GLY A 139 20.11 -2.54 7.79
N ALA A 140 18.97 -2.30 7.14
CA ALA A 140 18.39 -0.95 7.04
C ALA A 140 18.12 -0.36 8.43
N ARG A 141 18.60 0.87 8.68
CA ARG A 141 18.39 1.57 9.95
C ARG A 141 16.95 2.00 10.16
N ARG A 142 16.29 2.38 9.06
CA ARG A 142 14.95 2.96 9.00
C ARG A 142 14.33 2.62 7.65
N VAL A 143 13.01 2.49 7.63
CA VAL A 143 12.25 2.39 6.39
C VAL A 143 11.43 3.64 6.17
N ALA A 144 11.23 3.99 4.90
CA ALA A 144 10.51 5.18 4.55
C ALA A 144 9.62 4.98 3.33
N CYS A 145 8.56 5.77 3.25
CA CYS A 145 7.81 5.93 2.02
C CYS A 145 7.38 7.39 1.84
N ALA A 146 7.14 7.76 0.58
CA ALA A 146 6.54 9.04 0.23
C ALA A 146 5.18 8.78 -0.42
N SER A 147 4.20 8.48 0.42
CA SER A 147 2.83 8.14 0.04
C SER A 147 1.88 8.39 1.20
N THR A 148 0.67 8.84 0.92
CA THR A 148 -0.34 9.07 1.96
C THR A 148 -1.24 7.86 2.18
N GLY A 149 -1.38 6.95 1.21
CA GLY A 149 -2.40 5.89 1.22
C GLY A 149 -1.89 4.49 1.58
N ASP A 150 -2.42 3.46 0.91
CA ASP A 150 -2.16 2.05 1.24
C ASP A 150 -0.68 1.67 1.38
N THR A 151 0.22 2.34 0.64
CA THR A 151 1.67 2.06 0.75
C THR A 151 2.22 2.47 2.13
N SER A 152 1.85 3.62 2.67
CA SER A 152 2.33 4.06 3.98
C SER A 152 1.71 3.25 5.10
N ALA A 153 0.44 2.87 4.96
CA ALA A 153 -0.23 2.00 5.91
C ALA A 153 0.46 0.64 6.04
N ALA A 154 0.66 -0.06 4.91
CA ALA A 154 1.38 -1.32 4.88
C ALA A 154 2.81 -1.13 5.41
N MET A 155 3.54 -0.13 4.92
CA MET A 155 4.93 0.11 5.34
C MET A 155 5.02 0.29 6.86
N ALA A 156 4.17 1.10 7.45
CA ALA A 156 4.17 1.33 8.89
C ALA A 156 3.82 0.06 9.67
N CYS A 157 2.84 -0.72 9.21
CA CYS A 157 2.43 -1.97 9.83
C CYS A 157 3.56 -3.00 9.88
N TYR A 158 4.21 -3.27 8.74
CA TYR A 158 5.32 -4.22 8.68
C TYR A 158 6.58 -3.70 9.34
N ALA A 159 6.83 -2.39 9.31
CA ALA A 159 7.93 -1.79 10.05
C ALA A 159 7.74 -1.96 11.56
N ALA A 160 6.53 -1.76 12.08
CA ALA A 160 6.21 -2.04 13.48
C ALA A 160 6.42 -3.51 13.83
N ALA A 161 5.98 -4.45 12.98
CA ALA A 161 6.22 -5.88 13.16
C ALA A 161 7.71 -6.26 13.11
N ALA A 162 8.52 -5.49 12.36
CA ALA A 162 9.97 -5.68 12.26
C ALA A 162 10.76 -4.93 13.34
N GLU A 163 10.10 -4.14 14.19
CA GLU A 163 10.74 -3.18 15.11
C GLU A 163 11.67 -2.18 14.41
N LEU A 164 11.35 -1.81 13.16
CA LEU A 164 12.08 -0.84 12.37
C LEU A 164 11.44 0.56 12.44
N PRO A 165 12.22 1.63 12.65
CA PRO A 165 11.69 2.98 12.58
C PRO A 165 11.10 3.29 11.20
N ALA A 166 9.84 3.76 11.18
CA ALA A 166 9.09 4.07 9.97
C ALA A 166 8.92 5.59 9.77
N LEU A 167 9.24 6.07 8.57
CA LEU A 167 9.06 7.47 8.18
C LEU A 167 8.06 7.60 7.02
N VAL A 168 7.11 8.53 7.14
CA VAL A 168 6.20 8.90 6.06
C VAL A 168 6.48 10.35 5.69
N LEU A 169 7.04 10.58 4.49
CA LEU A 169 7.43 11.91 4.03
C LEU A 169 6.41 12.45 3.03
N LEU A 170 5.85 13.62 3.32
CA LEU A 170 4.76 14.20 2.54
C LEU A 170 4.85 15.73 2.48
N PRO A 171 4.40 16.37 1.39
CA PRO A 171 4.12 17.80 1.39
C PRO A 171 3.10 18.19 2.47
N GLU A 172 3.29 19.34 3.14
CA GLU A 172 2.41 19.84 4.22
C GLU A 172 0.93 19.94 3.77
N ASN A 173 0.67 20.26 2.49
CA ASN A 173 -0.67 20.39 1.92
C ASN A 173 -1.30 19.07 1.43
N LYS A 174 -0.64 17.92 1.64
CA LYS A 174 -1.14 16.59 1.24
C LYS A 174 -1.45 15.68 2.43
N VAL A 175 -1.63 16.26 3.62
CA VAL A 175 -1.97 15.53 4.84
C VAL A 175 -3.48 15.32 4.92
N SER A 176 -3.93 14.07 4.83
CA SER A 176 -5.31 13.65 5.16
C SER A 176 -5.27 12.76 6.40
N ILE A 177 -6.13 13.07 7.37
CA ILE A 177 -6.22 12.31 8.63
C ILE A 177 -6.68 10.88 8.33
N GLU A 178 -7.65 10.71 7.44
CA GLU A 178 -8.22 9.41 7.07
C GLU A 178 -7.16 8.50 6.41
N GLN A 179 -6.34 9.09 5.54
CA GLN A 179 -5.26 8.37 4.87
C GLN A 179 -4.10 8.03 5.81
N LEU A 180 -3.80 8.91 6.77
CA LEU A 180 -2.69 8.77 7.71
C LEU A 180 -3.04 8.04 9.01
N ALA A 181 -4.32 7.75 9.26
CA ALA A 181 -4.75 7.05 10.46
C ALA A 181 -4.00 5.73 10.67
N GLN A 182 -3.93 4.87 9.65
CA GLN A 182 -3.20 3.59 9.74
C GLN A 182 -1.69 3.79 10.00
N PRO A 183 -0.94 4.59 9.21
CA PRO A 183 0.46 4.87 9.52
C PRO A 183 0.72 5.36 10.96
N ILE A 184 -0.12 6.27 11.46
CA ILE A 184 0.04 6.86 12.79
C ILE A 184 -0.19 5.83 13.89
N VAL A 185 -1.24 4.99 13.79
CA VAL A 185 -1.51 3.98 14.83
C VAL A 185 -0.45 2.88 14.88
N TYR A 186 0.22 2.61 13.76
CA TYR A 186 1.38 1.71 13.71
C TYR A 186 2.69 2.39 14.14
N GLY A 187 2.65 3.65 14.58
CA GLY A 187 3.81 4.35 15.14
C GLY A 187 4.77 4.98 14.12
N ALA A 188 4.35 5.13 12.85
CA ALA A 188 5.17 5.83 11.87
C ALA A 188 5.28 7.33 12.18
N ARG A 189 6.48 7.89 12.01
CA ARG A 189 6.70 9.34 12.11
C ARG A 189 6.33 9.99 10.79
N VAL A 190 5.27 10.79 10.82
CA VAL A 190 4.82 11.56 9.65
C VAL A 190 5.55 12.90 9.62
N LEU A 191 6.36 13.10 8.57
CA LEU A 191 7.14 14.31 8.32
C LEU A 191 6.44 15.13 7.23
N ALA A 192 5.80 16.22 7.64
CA ALA A 192 5.19 17.19 6.75
C ALA A 192 6.26 18.19 6.30
N LEU A 193 6.73 18.05 5.06
CA LEU A 193 7.78 18.87 4.48
C LEU A 193 7.17 20.15 3.87
N GLN A 194 7.82 21.28 4.11
CA GLN A 194 7.45 22.58 3.55
C GLN A 194 7.96 22.74 2.12
N THR A 195 7.46 21.87 1.24
CA THR A 195 7.83 21.81 -0.16
C THR A 195 6.73 21.11 -0.97
N ASP A 196 6.82 21.14 -2.29
CA ASP A 196 5.93 20.42 -3.17
C ASP A 196 6.34 18.93 -3.31
N PHE A 197 5.71 18.22 -4.23
CA PHE A 197 6.02 16.81 -4.45
C PHE A 197 7.46 16.60 -4.93
N ASP A 198 7.96 17.49 -5.79
CA ASP A 198 9.29 17.37 -6.37
C ASP A 198 10.38 17.60 -5.33
N GLY A 199 10.22 18.63 -4.48
CA GLY A 199 11.13 18.82 -3.36
C GLY A 199 11.05 17.70 -2.33
N CYS A 200 9.87 17.11 -2.09
CA CYS A 200 9.74 15.91 -1.26
C CYS A 200 10.53 14.73 -1.85
N MET A 201 10.46 14.51 -3.17
CA MET A 201 11.22 13.47 -3.84
C MET A 201 12.72 13.73 -3.83
N ALA A 202 13.15 14.99 -3.92
CA ALA A 202 14.56 15.37 -3.79
C ALA A 202 15.11 15.02 -2.39
N VAL A 203 14.37 15.34 -1.32
CA VAL A 203 14.72 14.95 0.05
C VAL A 203 14.78 13.43 0.20
N VAL A 204 13.76 12.71 -0.29
CA VAL A 204 13.74 11.24 -0.24
C VAL A 204 14.92 10.62 -0.98
N LYS A 205 15.25 11.15 -2.16
CA LYS A 205 16.40 10.69 -2.95
C LYS A 205 17.69 10.88 -2.15
N GLN A 206 17.92 12.08 -1.59
CA GLN A 206 19.11 12.36 -0.82
C GLN A 206 19.25 11.46 0.42
N LEU A 207 18.18 11.29 1.19
CA LEU A 207 18.19 10.41 2.36
C LEU A 207 18.45 8.94 1.99
N THR A 208 18.00 8.52 0.80
CA THR A 208 18.26 7.17 0.28
C THR A 208 19.72 7.03 -0.15
N ASP A 209 20.27 8.03 -0.85
CA ASP A 209 21.66 8.05 -1.32
C ASP A 209 22.65 8.08 -0.14
N ASP A 210 22.30 8.80 0.93
CA ASP A 210 23.07 8.86 2.18
C ASP A 210 22.94 7.59 3.06
N GLY A 211 22.05 6.65 2.68
CA GLY A 211 21.80 5.41 3.43
C GLY A 211 21.04 5.59 4.74
N GLU A 212 20.41 6.76 4.95
CA GLU A 212 19.63 7.07 6.16
C GLU A 212 18.27 6.38 6.17
N ILE A 213 17.71 6.11 4.98
CA ILE A 213 16.43 5.42 4.80
C ILE A 213 16.51 4.32 3.75
N TYR A 214 15.77 3.23 3.96
CA TYR A 214 15.47 2.25 2.94
C TYR A 214 14.07 2.53 2.36
N LEU A 215 14.02 2.94 1.09
CA LEU A 215 12.79 3.41 0.47
C LEU A 215 11.89 2.24 0.00
N LEU A 216 10.65 2.20 0.50
CA LEU A 216 9.63 1.17 0.19
C LEU A 216 8.53 1.68 -0.75
N ASN A 217 8.88 2.56 -1.68
CA ASN A 217 7.99 3.02 -2.76
C ASN A 217 7.89 2.00 -3.91
N SER A 218 7.06 2.27 -4.92
CA SER A 218 6.80 1.36 -6.06
C SER A 218 8.04 1.01 -6.89
N MET A 219 9.14 1.75 -6.75
CA MET A 219 10.42 1.46 -7.41
C MET A 219 11.19 0.32 -6.75
N ASN A 220 10.89 -0.03 -5.50
CA ASN A 220 11.58 -1.07 -4.76
C ASN A 220 11.30 -2.44 -5.42
N PRO A 221 12.33 -3.15 -5.90
CA PRO A 221 12.15 -4.39 -6.65
C PRO A 221 11.63 -5.54 -5.80
N PHE A 222 11.94 -5.57 -4.50
CA PHE A 222 11.47 -6.62 -3.57
C PHE A 222 9.97 -6.54 -3.31
N ARG A 223 9.38 -5.35 -3.44
CA ARG A 223 7.92 -5.20 -3.39
C ARG A 223 7.22 -5.88 -4.56
N ILE A 224 7.86 -5.97 -5.72
CA ILE A 224 7.34 -6.67 -6.90
C ILE A 224 7.35 -8.18 -6.64
N GLU A 225 8.41 -8.69 -6.01
CA GLU A 225 8.50 -10.12 -5.67
C GLU A 225 7.38 -10.57 -4.75
N GLY A 226 7.10 -9.82 -3.68
CA GLY A 226 5.97 -10.16 -2.82
C GLY A 226 4.61 -10.05 -3.53
N GLN A 227 4.41 -9.02 -4.36
CA GLN A 227 3.16 -8.82 -5.10
C GLN A 227 2.88 -9.90 -6.15
N LYS A 228 3.91 -10.56 -6.71
CA LYS A 228 3.69 -11.63 -7.71
C LYS A 228 2.97 -12.85 -7.12
N ALA A 229 3.02 -13.01 -5.79
CA ALA A 229 2.26 -14.03 -5.06
C ALA A 229 0.75 -13.95 -5.30
N ILE A 230 0.19 -12.81 -5.72
CA ILE A 230 -1.24 -12.70 -6.10
C ILE A 230 -1.58 -13.71 -7.20
N GLY A 231 -0.77 -13.77 -8.26
CA GLY A 231 -0.96 -14.67 -9.39
C GLY A 231 -0.69 -16.12 -9.01
N ILE A 232 0.40 -16.37 -8.29
CA ILE A 232 0.77 -17.70 -7.80
C ILE A 232 -0.34 -18.28 -6.92
N GLU A 233 -0.82 -17.50 -5.95
CA GLU A 233 -1.87 -17.94 -5.04
C GLU A 233 -3.21 -18.12 -5.74
N THR A 234 -3.57 -17.24 -6.69
CA THR A 234 -4.79 -17.40 -7.48
C THR A 234 -4.76 -18.71 -8.26
N LEU A 235 -3.65 -19.02 -8.93
CA LEU A 235 -3.49 -20.29 -9.65
C LEU A 235 -3.51 -21.48 -8.70
N HIS A 236 -2.83 -21.40 -7.56
CA HIS A 236 -2.84 -22.48 -6.57
C HIS A 236 -4.25 -22.73 -6.00
N GLN A 237 -5.05 -21.69 -5.77
CA GLN A 237 -6.46 -21.80 -5.37
C GLN A 237 -7.37 -22.38 -6.45
N LEU A 238 -6.96 -22.27 -7.72
CA LEU A 238 -7.62 -22.89 -8.88
C LEU A 238 -7.05 -24.26 -9.21
N ASP A 239 -6.32 -24.88 -8.28
CA ASP A 239 -5.65 -26.16 -8.51
C ASP A 239 -4.75 -26.15 -9.77
N TRP A 240 -4.01 -25.05 -9.93
CA TRP A 240 -3.14 -24.77 -11.06
C TRP A 240 -3.84 -24.70 -12.42
N GLN A 241 -5.18 -24.63 -12.45
CA GLN A 241 -5.94 -24.33 -13.65
C GLN A 241 -5.79 -22.84 -13.99
N VAL A 242 -5.25 -22.58 -15.18
CA VAL A 242 -4.98 -21.23 -15.66
C VAL A 242 -6.29 -20.63 -16.16
N PRO A 243 -6.74 -19.45 -15.66
CA PRO A 243 -7.87 -18.75 -16.25
C PRO A 243 -7.47 -18.17 -17.62
N ASP A 244 -8.44 -17.80 -18.45
CA ASP A 244 -8.13 -17.20 -19.75
C ASP A 244 -7.62 -15.77 -19.62
N TRP A 245 -8.12 -15.05 -18.61
CA TRP A 245 -7.78 -13.66 -18.35
C TRP A 245 -7.44 -13.39 -16.90
N PHE A 246 -6.42 -12.57 -16.69
CA PHE A 246 -6.28 -11.77 -15.48
C PHE A 246 -6.61 -10.31 -15.78
N VAL A 247 -7.49 -9.69 -14.99
CA VAL A 247 -7.91 -8.29 -15.14
C VAL A 247 -7.54 -7.52 -13.87
N ILE A 248 -6.79 -6.43 -14.03
CA ILE A 248 -6.19 -5.71 -12.90
C ILE A 248 -6.27 -4.19 -13.10
N PRO A 249 -6.58 -3.39 -12.05
CA PRO A 249 -6.56 -1.95 -12.18
C PRO A 249 -5.13 -1.41 -12.13
N VAL A 250 -4.84 -0.37 -12.92
CA VAL A 250 -3.48 0.12 -13.14
C VAL A 250 -3.35 1.61 -12.77
N GLY A 251 -2.59 1.86 -11.70
CA GLY A 251 -2.06 3.18 -11.34
C GLY A 251 -0.57 3.29 -11.68
N ASN A 252 0.30 3.09 -10.68
CA ASN A 252 1.76 3.08 -10.84
C ASN A 252 2.34 1.91 -11.67
N ALA A 253 1.48 1.01 -12.15
CA ALA A 253 1.80 -0.18 -12.95
C ALA A 253 2.73 -1.23 -12.29
N GLY A 254 3.06 -1.09 -11.00
CA GLY A 254 3.85 -2.08 -10.26
C GLY A 254 3.12 -3.43 -10.09
N ASN A 255 1.82 -3.40 -9.76
CA ASN A 255 1.05 -4.61 -9.49
C ASN A 255 0.86 -5.48 -10.73
N ILE A 256 0.53 -4.87 -11.88
CA ILE A 256 0.43 -5.59 -13.17
C ILE A 256 1.78 -6.15 -13.61
N SER A 257 2.88 -5.42 -13.35
CA SER A 257 4.24 -5.91 -13.60
C SER A 257 4.57 -7.13 -12.73
N ALA A 258 4.20 -7.09 -11.44
CA ALA A 258 4.41 -8.19 -10.51
C ALA A 258 3.61 -9.43 -10.90
N LEU A 259 2.31 -9.26 -11.16
CA LEU A 259 1.43 -10.33 -11.61
C LEU A 259 1.96 -10.98 -12.90
N GLY A 260 2.27 -10.17 -13.91
CA GLY A 260 2.81 -10.66 -15.18
C GLY A 260 4.14 -11.38 -15.01
N LYS A 261 5.05 -10.84 -14.18
CA LYS A 261 6.30 -11.51 -13.84
C LYS A 261 6.07 -12.90 -13.24
N GLY A 262 5.21 -13.01 -12.22
CA GLY A 262 4.92 -14.29 -11.57
C GLY A 262 4.34 -15.32 -12.55
N LEU A 263 3.41 -14.92 -13.42
CA LEU A 263 2.84 -15.80 -14.43
C LEU A 263 3.89 -16.33 -15.42
N LEU A 264 4.81 -15.46 -15.87
CA LEU A 264 5.88 -15.82 -16.78
C LEU A 264 6.88 -16.78 -16.13
N GLU A 265 7.27 -16.54 -14.88
CA GLU A 265 8.18 -17.43 -14.13
C GLU A 265 7.54 -18.79 -13.85
N LEU A 266 6.25 -18.84 -13.50
CA LEU A 266 5.54 -20.11 -13.31
C LEU A 266 5.50 -20.95 -14.59
N HIS A 267 5.30 -20.30 -15.75
CA HIS A 267 5.30 -20.98 -17.04
C HIS A 267 6.71 -21.47 -17.42
N GLU A 268 7.74 -20.65 -17.21
CA GLU A 268 9.14 -21.01 -17.48
C GLU A 268 9.60 -22.20 -16.61
N LEU A 269 9.11 -22.27 -15.36
CA LEU A 269 9.34 -23.41 -14.45
C LEU A 269 8.47 -24.64 -14.77
N GLY A 270 7.58 -24.58 -15.77
CA GLY A 270 6.66 -25.68 -16.11
C GLY A 270 5.56 -25.93 -15.08
N LEU A 271 5.32 -24.99 -14.14
CA LEU A 271 4.28 -25.13 -13.13
C LEU A 271 2.88 -24.86 -13.70
N ILE A 272 2.78 -24.11 -14.80
CA ILE A 272 1.55 -23.95 -15.56
C ILE A 272 1.79 -24.29 -17.04
N PRO A 273 0.83 -24.97 -17.71
CA PRO A 273 1.02 -25.45 -19.07
C PRO A 273 0.81 -24.37 -20.14
N ARG A 274 0.25 -23.22 -19.76
CA ARG A 274 -0.06 -22.11 -20.67
C ARG A 274 -0.01 -20.78 -19.93
N LEU A 275 0.15 -19.70 -20.67
CA LEU A 275 0.02 -18.33 -20.16
C LEU A 275 -1.44 -17.85 -20.29
N PRO A 276 -1.99 -17.16 -19.28
CA PRO A 276 -3.24 -16.40 -19.43
C PRO A 276 -2.97 -15.10 -20.20
N ARG A 277 -4.03 -14.48 -20.71
CA ARG A 277 -3.97 -13.10 -21.21
C ARG A 277 -4.11 -12.11 -20.06
N LEU A 278 -3.55 -10.90 -20.23
CA LEU A 278 -3.51 -9.87 -19.19
C LEU A 278 -4.25 -8.61 -19.62
N ALA A 279 -5.18 -8.11 -18.82
CA ALA A 279 -5.89 -6.86 -19.06
C ALA A 279 -5.58 -5.82 -17.97
N GLY A 280 -4.91 -4.73 -18.35
CA GLY A 280 -4.68 -3.58 -17.48
C GLY A 280 -5.76 -2.53 -17.68
N ILE A 281 -6.48 -2.14 -16.62
CA ILE A 281 -7.56 -1.16 -16.73
C ILE A 281 -7.20 0.14 -16.01
N GLN A 282 -7.29 1.27 -16.71
CA GLN A 282 -7.09 2.60 -16.14
C GLN A 282 -8.41 3.37 -16.04
N VAL A 283 -8.42 4.43 -15.24
CA VAL A 283 -9.50 5.43 -15.30
C VAL A 283 -9.19 6.44 -16.39
N ARG A 284 -10.22 6.91 -17.13
CA ARG A 284 -10.07 7.94 -18.17
C ARG A 284 -9.33 9.20 -17.68
N ALA A 285 -9.50 9.55 -16.41
CA ALA A 285 -8.83 10.68 -15.77
C ALA A 285 -7.30 10.53 -15.65
N ALA A 286 -6.77 9.30 -15.74
CA ALA A 286 -5.36 8.97 -15.58
C ALA A 286 -5.01 7.70 -16.37
N ASN A 287 -4.89 7.82 -17.70
CA ASN A 287 -4.83 6.71 -18.65
C ASN A 287 -3.55 6.65 -19.54
N PRO A 288 -2.35 7.08 -19.10
CA PRO A 288 -1.18 7.16 -20.00
C PRO A 288 -0.75 5.80 -20.57
N LEU A 289 -0.96 4.69 -19.86
CA LEU A 289 -0.65 3.36 -20.37
C LEU A 289 -1.65 2.93 -21.46
N TYR A 290 -2.92 3.31 -21.33
CA TYR A 290 -3.94 3.08 -22.35
C TYR A 290 -3.61 3.85 -23.64
N THR A 291 -3.27 5.14 -23.54
CA THR A 291 -2.84 5.95 -24.69
C THR A 291 -1.64 5.32 -25.40
N ALA A 292 -0.64 4.89 -24.62
CA ALA A 292 0.52 4.19 -25.19
C ALA A 292 0.14 2.87 -25.88
N PHE A 293 -0.73 2.06 -25.27
CA PHE A 293 -1.22 0.81 -25.85
C PHE A 293 -1.96 1.04 -27.17
N ARG A 294 -2.81 2.06 -27.24
CA ARG A 294 -3.55 2.46 -28.44
C ARG A 294 -2.63 2.83 -29.61
N GLU A 295 -1.43 3.33 -29.30
CA GLU A 295 -0.38 3.67 -30.28
C GLU A 295 0.61 2.51 -30.51
N GLY A 296 0.33 1.30 -30.01
CA GLY A 296 1.20 0.13 -30.15
C GLY A 296 2.48 0.19 -29.29
N PHE A 297 2.45 0.95 -28.19
CA PHE A 297 3.58 1.21 -27.29
C PHE A 297 4.82 1.78 -28.01
N ARG A 298 4.61 2.63 -29.02
CA ARG A 298 5.69 3.30 -29.76
C ARG A 298 6.46 4.30 -28.89
N GLN A 299 5.78 4.94 -27.96
CA GLN A 299 6.35 5.91 -27.03
C GLN A 299 5.69 5.82 -25.66
N ARG A 300 6.42 6.27 -24.64
CA ARG A 300 5.87 6.47 -23.30
C ARG A 300 5.05 7.74 -23.26
N HIS A 301 3.86 7.64 -22.68
CA HIS A 301 2.99 8.79 -22.46
C HIS A 301 3.03 9.23 -21.01
N ARG A 302 2.90 10.54 -20.81
CA ARG A 302 2.74 11.18 -19.51
C ARG A 302 1.63 12.20 -19.62
N MET A 303 0.85 12.36 -18.56
CA MET A 303 -0.22 13.35 -18.52
C MET A 303 -0.36 13.95 -17.13
N THR A 304 -1.02 15.10 -17.07
CA THR A 304 -1.52 15.64 -15.79
C THR A 304 -2.80 14.90 -15.43
N ALA A 305 -2.73 14.03 -14.43
CA ALA A 305 -3.87 13.23 -13.99
C ALA A 305 -5.00 14.10 -13.40
N GLN A 306 -6.20 13.94 -13.94
CA GLN A 306 -7.39 14.65 -13.49
C GLN A 306 -7.95 14.04 -12.20
N PRO A 307 -8.77 14.79 -11.43
CA PRO A 307 -9.47 14.23 -10.27
C PRO A 307 -10.29 12.99 -10.64
N THR A 308 -10.30 12.00 -9.74
CA THR A 308 -11.06 10.75 -9.86
C THR A 308 -11.35 10.23 -8.47
N ILE A 309 -12.47 9.53 -8.31
CA ILE A 309 -12.82 8.80 -7.09
C ILE A 309 -11.84 7.65 -6.81
N ALA A 310 -11.20 7.10 -7.85
CA ALA A 310 -10.22 6.03 -7.78
C ALA A 310 -8.83 6.60 -7.46
N SER A 311 -8.75 7.36 -6.36
CA SER A 311 -7.60 8.20 -6.02
C SER A 311 -6.25 7.47 -5.98
N ALA A 312 -6.24 6.19 -5.61
CA ALA A 312 -5.00 5.41 -5.52
C ALA A 312 -4.38 5.09 -6.89
N ILE A 313 -5.15 5.20 -7.98
CA ILE A 313 -4.69 4.99 -9.35
C ILE A 313 -4.70 6.28 -10.18
N ARG A 314 -4.89 7.44 -9.55
CA ARG A 314 -4.69 8.77 -10.16
C ARG A 314 -3.21 9.03 -10.43
N ILE A 315 -2.65 8.38 -11.43
CA ILE A 315 -1.21 8.40 -11.76
C ILE A 315 -1.02 8.78 -13.22
N GLY A 316 -0.42 9.95 -13.45
CA GLY A 316 -0.17 10.50 -14.79
C GLY A 316 1.16 10.09 -15.42
N ASP A 317 2.11 9.58 -14.62
CA ASP A 317 3.40 9.05 -15.09
C ASP A 317 3.75 7.78 -14.28
N PRO A 318 3.30 6.58 -14.72
CA PRO A 318 3.50 5.34 -13.98
C PRO A 318 4.99 4.99 -13.84
N VAL A 319 5.48 4.85 -12.60
CA VAL A 319 6.89 4.52 -12.34
C VAL A 319 7.31 3.20 -13.00
N SER A 320 6.43 2.20 -13.03
CA SER A 320 6.71 0.88 -13.63
C SER A 320 6.18 0.74 -15.07
N PHE A 321 6.05 1.82 -15.82
CA PHE A 321 5.51 1.82 -17.19
C PHE A 321 6.22 0.79 -18.09
N ASP A 322 7.55 0.79 -18.12
CA ASP A 322 8.32 -0.07 -19.02
C ASP A 322 8.25 -1.55 -18.60
N LYS A 323 8.24 -1.81 -17.28
CA LYS A 323 8.00 -3.16 -16.72
C LYS A 323 6.60 -3.68 -17.11
N ALA A 324 5.59 -2.83 -17.02
CA ALA A 324 4.21 -3.18 -17.36
C ALA A 324 4.05 -3.45 -18.85
N THR A 325 4.61 -2.57 -19.69
CA THR A 325 4.61 -2.74 -21.16
C THR A 325 5.24 -4.06 -21.57
N ALA A 326 6.37 -4.42 -20.95
CA ALA A 326 7.06 -5.68 -21.23
C ALA A 326 6.19 -6.91 -20.92
N VAL A 327 5.53 -6.94 -19.75
CA VAL A 327 4.68 -8.10 -19.39
C VAL A 327 3.38 -8.13 -20.19
N ILE A 328 2.78 -6.98 -20.51
CA ILE A 328 1.58 -6.90 -21.36
C ILE A 328 1.90 -7.48 -22.74
N LYS A 329 3.02 -7.11 -23.37
CA LYS A 329 3.42 -7.66 -24.66
C LYS A 329 3.67 -9.18 -24.61
N ARG A 330 4.36 -9.67 -23.57
CA ARG A 330 4.69 -11.10 -23.42
C ARG A 330 3.48 -11.99 -23.11
N LEU A 331 2.41 -11.43 -22.55
CA LEU A 331 1.20 -12.15 -22.15
C LEU A 331 0.02 -11.90 -23.10
N ASP A 332 0.29 -11.42 -24.32
CA ASP A 332 -0.75 -11.02 -25.30
C ASP A 332 -1.87 -10.17 -24.65
N GLY A 333 -1.44 -9.22 -23.83
CA GLY A 333 -2.30 -8.43 -22.99
C GLY A 333 -2.86 -7.20 -23.69
N VAL A 334 -3.93 -6.66 -23.11
CA VAL A 334 -4.60 -5.45 -23.56
C VAL A 334 -4.63 -4.40 -22.47
N VAL A 335 -4.79 -3.15 -22.86
CA VAL A 335 -5.06 -2.06 -21.93
C VAL A 335 -6.38 -1.41 -22.33
N SER A 336 -7.24 -1.16 -21.35
CA SER A 336 -8.51 -0.46 -21.55
C SER A 336 -8.71 0.60 -20.48
N GLU A 337 -9.77 1.37 -20.63
CA GLU A 337 -10.12 2.43 -19.70
C GLU A 337 -11.62 2.48 -19.42
N VAL A 338 -11.97 3.03 -18.27
CA VAL A 338 -13.36 3.25 -17.85
C VAL A 338 -13.52 4.60 -17.16
N SER A 339 -14.74 5.12 -17.11
CA SER A 339 -15.08 6.29 -16.32
C SER A 339 -15.26 5.96 -14.84
N ASP A 340 -15.35 7.01 -14.02
CA ASP A 340 -15.64 6.89 -12.60
C ASP A 340 -17.05 6.33 -12.37
N GLU A 341 -18.02 6.67 -13.22
CA GLU A 341 -19.39 6.15 -13.17
C GLU A 341 -19.42 4.64 -13.45
N GLU A 342 -18.75 4.19 -14.51
CA GLU A 342 -18.61 2.76 -14.85
C GLU A 342 -17.96 2.00 -13.69
N ALA A 343 -16.91 2.58 -13.07
CA ALA A 343 -16.23 1.99 -11.93
C ALA A 343 -17.13 1.87 -10.69
N MET A 344 -17.97 2.87 -10.39
CA MET A 344 -18.88 2.82 -9.26
C MET A 344 -20.05 1.87 -9.48
N GLU A 345 -20.60 1.80 -10.69
CA GLU A 345 -21.63 0.81 -11.03
C GLU A 345 -21.09 -0.61 -10.81
N ALA A 346 -19.88 -0.89 -11.31
CA ALA A 346 -19.22 -2.17 -11.10
C ALA A 346 -18.94 -2.46 -9.62
N LYS A 347 -18.45 -1.47 -8.87
CA LYS A 347 -18.27 -1.60 -7.43
C LYS A 347 -19.60 -1.92 -6.72
N ALA A 348 -20.67 -1.21 -7.03
CA ALA A 348 -21.98 -1.43 -6.43
C ALA A 348 -22.53 -2.83 -6.76
N ALA A 349 -22.29 -3.32 -7.98
CA ALA A 349 -22.67 -4.68 -8.37
C ALA A 349 -21.92 -5.76 -7.56
N ALA A 350 -20.62 -5.58 -7.32
CA ALA A 350 -19.84 -6.48 -6.47
C ALA A 350 -20.26 -6.41 -4.99
N ASP A 351 -20.48 -5.19 -4.47
CA ASP A 351 -20.95 -4.98 -3.10
C ASP A 351 -22.31 -5.65 -2.87
N ALA A 352 -23.25 -5.50 -3.82
CA ALA A 352 -24.56 -6.15 -3.79
C ALA A 352 -24.47 -7.69 -3.91
N ALA A 353 -23.39 -8.21 -4.49
CA ALA A 353 -23.08 -9.64 -4.51
C ALA A 353 -22.40 -10.15 -3.22
N GLY A 354 -22.30 -9.29 -2.20
CA GLY A 354 -21.73 -9.61 -0.88
C GLY A 354 -20.22 -9.58 -0.84
N VAL A 355 -19.55 -8.86 -1.75
CA VAL A 355 -18.09 -8.75 -1.81
C VAL A 355 -17.69 -7.27 -1.85
N ASN A 356 -17.22 -6.73 -0.71
CA ASN A 356 -17.04 -5.28 -0.57
C ASN A 356 -15.71 -4.75 -1.10
N ILE A 357 -15.72 -4.22 -2.33
CA ILE A 357 -14.50 -3.80 -3.03
C ILE A 357 -14.30 -2.29 -3.04
N CYS A 358 -13.05 -1.81 -3.21
CA CYS A 358 -12.76 -0.39 -3.41
C CYS A 358 -13.10 0.13 -4.83
N PRO A 359 -13.19 1.47 -5.04
CA PRO A 359 -13.41 2.05 -6.37
C PRO A 359 -12.36 1.61 -7.41
N ASN A 360 -11.08 1.49 -7.02
CA ASN A 360 -10.04 1.00 -7.94
C ASN A 360 -10.32 -0.43 -8.41
N SER A 361 -10.93 -1.26 -7.56
CA SER A 361 -11.31 -2.63 -7.95
C SER A 361 -12.53 -2.62 -8.87
N GLY A 362 -13.44 -1.66 -8.68
CA GLY A 362 -14.54 -1.37 -9.60
C GLY A 362 -14.05 -1.05 -11.01
N VAL A 363 -12.92 -0.34 -11.15
CA VAL A 363 -12.27 -0.07 -12.45
C VAL A 363 -11.93 -1.36 -13.18
N ALA A 364 -11.31 -2.33 -12.50
CA ALA A 364 -10.97 -3.62 -13.13
C ALA A 364 -12.23 -4.42 -13.53
N LEU A 365 -13.24 -4.44 -12.66
CA LEU A 365 -14.49 -5.14 -12.92
C LEU A 365 -15.28 -4.51 -14.08
N ALA A 366 -15.37 -3.17 -14.13
CA ALA A 366 -15.95 -2.44 -15.24
C ALA A 366 -15.18 -2.69 -16.54
N GLY A 367 -13.84 -2.70 -16.48
CA GLY A 367 -12.99 -2.99 -17.63
C GLY A 367 -13.20 -4.39 -18.19
N ALA A 368 -13.38 -5.41 -17.34
CA ALA A 368 -13.72 -6.76 -17.78
C ALA A 368 -15.05 -6.78 -18.56
N ARG A 369 -16.10 -6.11 -18.04
CA ARG A 369 -17.39 -5.96 -18.72
C ARG A 369 -17.23 -5.24 -20.07
N ARG A 370 -16.45 -4.17 -20.11
CA ARG A 370 -16.19 -3.41 -21.33
C ARG A 370 -15.48 -4.26 -22.40
N LEU A 371 -14.40 -4.95 -22.03
CA LEU A 371 -13.67 -5.82 -22.95
C LEU A 371 -14.53 -6.99 -23.44
N ARG A 372 -15.47 -7.47 -22.62
CA ARG A 372 -16.47 -8.46 -23.04
C ARG A 372 -17.43 -7.89 -24.09
N GLN A 373 -17.92 -6.66 -23.89
CA GLN A 373 -18.80 -5.96 -24.85
C GLN A 373 -18.09 -5.63 -26.16
N GLU A 374 -16.80 -5.33 -26.12
CA GLU A 374 -15.94 -5.07 -27.29
C GLU A 374 -15.54 -6.37 -28.03
N GLY A 375 -15.93 -7.55 -27.51
CA GLY A 375 -15.62 -8.85 -28.10
C GLY A 375 -14.17 -9.33 -27.90
N VAL A 376 -13.39 -8.62 -27.07
CA VAL A 376 -12.01 -9.00 -26.73
C VAL A 376 -11.99 -10.18 -25.75
N ILE A 377 -12.90 -10.19 -24.79
CA ILE A 377 -13.15 -11.33 -23.91
C ILE A 377 -14.35 -12.11 -24.46
N GLU A 378 -14.21 -13.41 -24.64
CA GLU A 378 -15.28 -14.29 -25.12
C GLU A 378 -16.30 -14.63 -24.03
N ALA A 379 -17.52 -15.01 -24.41
CA ALA A 379 -18.58 -15.36 -23.44
C ALA A 379 -18.21 -16.57 -22.56
N GLY A 380 -17.53 -17.55 -23.13
CA GLY A 380 -17.09 -18.76 -22.42
C GLY A 380 -15.78 -18.60 -21.65
N ALA A 381 -15.17 -17.41 -21.66
CA ALA A 381 -13.88 -17.19 -21.02
C ALA A 381 -13.99 -17.21 -19.49
N SER A 382 -12.95 -17.75 -18.86
CA SER A 382 -12.73 -17.67 -17.41
C SER A 382 -11.87 -16.44 -17.07
N VAL A 383 -12.34 -15.61 -16.12
CA VAL A 383 -11.74 -14.30 -15.84
C VAL A 383 -11.41 -14.14 -14.36
N ALA A 384 -10.14 -13.94 -14.01
CA ALA A 384 -9.68 -13.60 -12.67
C ALA A 384 -9.49 -12.07 -12.53
N ILE A 385 -10.34 -11.44 -11.73
CA ILE A 385 -10.34 -9.99 -11.47
C ILE A 385 -9.68 -9.72 -10.13
N ILE A 386 -8.69 -8.82 -10.12
CA ILE A 386 -7.92 -8.49 -8.90
C ILE A 386 -8.55 -7.29 -8.19
N ALA A 387 -9.16 -7.53 -7.02
CA ALA A 387 -9.72 -6.49 -6.16
C ALA A 387 -8.68 -6.01 -5.13
N THR A 388 -8.10 -4.84 -5.37
CA THR A 388 -6.86 -4.36 -4.72
C THR A 388 -6.97 -3.88 -3.27
N ALA A 389 -8.14 -3.43 -2.82
CA ALA A 389 -8.33 -2.94 -1.44
C ALA A 389 -9.78 -3.13 -0.97
N HIS A 390 -9.96 -3.15 0.36
CA HIS A 390 -11.27 -3.33 0.98
C HIS A 390 -12.13 -2.08 0.79
N GLY A 391 -13.42 -2.25 0.46
CA GLY A 391 -14.35 -1.13 0.30
C GLY A 391 -14.52 -0.29 1.56
N GLY A 392 -14.33 -0.88 2.74
CA GLY A 392 -14.34 -0.20 4.05
C GLY A 392 -13.38 0.98 4.21
N LYS A 393 -12.31 1.08 3.39
CA LYS A 393 -11.44 2.27 3.38
C LYS A 393 -12.03 3.45 2.59
N PHE A 394 -13.15 3.25 1.91
CA PHE A 394 -13.72 4.17 0.92
C PHE A 394 -15.16 4.57 1.27
N ALA A 395 -15.47 4.75 2.56
CA ALA A 395 -16.78 5.19 3.01
C ALA A 395 -17.16 6.57 2.42
N SER A 396 -16.19 7.48 2.28
CA SER A 396 -16.40 8.83 1.73
C SER A 396 -16.82 8.85 0.26
N THR A 397 -16.53 7.80 -0.52
CA THR A 397 -17.02 7.68 -1.91
C THR A 397 -18.23 6.76 -2.00
N THR A 398 -18.32 5.75 -1.12
CA THR A 398 -19.40 4.76 -1.15
C THR A 398 -20.72 5.34 -0.67
N LEU A 399 -20.71 6.14 0.41
CA LEU A 399 -21.95 6.70 0.96
C LEU A 399 -22.64 7.67 -0.02
N PRO A 400 -21.95 8.67 -0.61
CA PRO A 400 -22.58 9.58 -1.57
C PRO A 400 -23.27 8.86 -2.74
N TYR A 401 -22.62 7.83 -3.30
CA TYR A 401 -23.17 7.05 -4.41
C TYR A 401 -24.53 6.41 -4.09
N HIS A 402 -24.76 5.98 -2.84
CA HIS A 402 -26.01 5.35 -2.42
C HIS A 402 -27.04 6.33 -1.84
N THR A 403 -26.62 7.55 -1.48
CA THR A 403 -27.50 8.56 -0.88
C THR A 403 -27.98 9.62 -1.87
N ASP A 404 -27.28 9.80 -3.00
CA ASP A 404 -27.75 10.70 -4.05
C ASP A 404 -29.02 10.15 -4.70
N ALA A 405 -30.11 10.91 -4.63
CA ALA A 405 -31.44 10.57 -5.14
C ALA A 405 -31.52 10.36 -6.68
N ALA A 406 -30.38 10.43 -7.38
CA ALA A 406 -30.23 10.21 -8.81
C ALA A 406 -29.58 8.85 -9.17
N GLY A 407 -29.15 8.04 -8.19
CA GLY A 407 -28.64 6.69 -8.42
C GLY A 407 -29.75 5.66 -8.72
N PRO A 408 -29.49 4.60 -9.50
CA PRO A 408 -30.46 3.53 -9.70
C PRO A 408 -30.83 2.93 -8.35
N ALA A 409 -32.14 2.84 -8.07
CA ALA A 409 -32.64 2.35 -6.80
C ALA A 409 -31.99 1.00 -6.44
N PRO A 410 -31.53 0.80 -5.20
CA PRO A 410 -30.94 -0.46 -4.79
C PRO A 410 -31.96 -1.58 -5.03
N THR A 411 -31.64 -2.51 -5.94
CA THR A 411 -32.40 -3.74 -6.11
C THR A 411 -32.08 -4.63 -4.92
N ALA A 412 -32.71 -4.34 -3.79
CA ALA A 412 -32.80 -5.27 -2.70
C ALA A 412 -33.50 -6.53 -3.24
N THR A 413 -32.73 -7.59 -3.49
CA THR A 413 -33.28 -8.94 -3.69
C THR A 413 -33.95 -9.36 -2.39
N ARG A 414 -35.22 -8.98 -2.22
CA ARG A 414 -36.10 -9.66 -1.27
C ARG A 414 -36.23 -11.11 -1.73
N PRO A 415 -35.97 -12.11 -0.86
CA PRO A 415 -36.34 -13.49 -1.14
C PRO A 415 -37.85 -13.54 -1.36
N ARG A 416 -38.29 -13.90 -2.57
CA ARG A 416 -39.69 -14.28 -2.81
C ARG A 416 -39.88 -15.68 -2.24
N HIS A 417 -40.34 -15.77 -1.00
CA HIS A 417 -41.02 -16.96 -0.52
C HIS A 417 -42.54 -16.74 -0.69
N GLY A 418 -43.13 -17.41 -1.69
CA GLY A 418 -44.53 -17.87 -1.61
C GLY A 418 -44.54 -19.25 -0.94
N PRO A 419 -45.66 -19.66 -0.29
CA PRO A 419 -46.89 -19.94 -1.03
C PRO A 419 -48.21 -19.52 -0.34
N ASP A 420 -49.26 -19.44 -1.16
CA ASP A 420 -50.70 -19.64 -0.95
C ASP A 420 -51.44 -19.16 0.32
N GLY A 421 -52.59 -18.51 0.11
CA GLY A 421 -53.74 -18.65 1.02
C GLY A 421 -54.50 -17.37 1.40
N ARG A 422 -55.50 -17.01 0.58
CA ARG A 422 -56.77 -16.30 0.88
C ARG A 422 -56.93 -15.59 2.24
N GLY A 423 -57.15 -14.27 2.22
CA GLY A 423 -57.70 -13.50 3.36
C GLY A 423 -58.00 -12.03 3.05
N ARG A 424 -59.22 -11.58 3.36
CA ARG A 424 -59.90 -10.30 3.04
C ARG A 424 -59.17 -8.99 3.43
N PRO A 425 -59.55 -7.81 2.86
CA PRO A 425 -58.89 -6.54 3.16
C PRO A 425 -59.30 -6.01 4.54
N ARG A 426 -58.32 -5.68 5.39
CA ARG A 426 -58.54 -4.91 6.62
C ARG A 426 -57.91 -3.52 6.51
N ARG A 427 -58.68 -2.56 7.01
CA ARG A 427 -58.50 -1.11 7.02
C ARG A 427 -57.13 -0.66 7.52
N ALA A 428 -56.68 0.46 6.95
CA ALA A 428 -55.50 1.22 7.33
C ALA A 428 -55.49 1.58 8.83
N ALA A 429 -54.43 1.17 9.52
CA ALA A 429 -54.04 1.70 10.81
C ALA A 429 -52.74 2.50 10.63
N ARG A 430 -52.80 3.79 10.98
CA ARG A 430 -51.67 4.72 11.00
C ARG A 430 -50.65 4.25 12.04
N GLY A 431 -49.49 3.78 11.60
CA GLY A 431 -48.31 3.53 12.44
C GLY A 431 -47.26 4.62 12.21
N ARG A 432 -46.95 5.37 13.27
CA ARG A 432 -46.02 6.51 13.30
C ARG A 432 -44.61 6.12 12.83
N ALA A 433 -44.09 6.83 11.84
CA ALA A 433 -42.65 6.96 11.64
C ALA A 433 -42.10 7.85 12.76
N VAL A 434 -41.20 7.33 13.58
CA VAL A 434 -40.40 8.14 14.50
C VAL A 434 -39.23 8.70 13.69
N SER A 435 -39.46 9.84 13.04
CA SER A 435 -38.40 10.70 12.51
C SER A 435 -38.07 11.74 13.58
N THR A 436 -36.94 11.59 14.26
CA THR A 436 -36.42 12.66 15.13
C THR A 436 -35.71 13.68 14.23
N PRO A 437 -36.14 14.96 14.18
CA PRO A 437 -35.43 15.99 13.44
C PRO A 437 -34.27 16.50 14.30
N ILE A 438 -33.03 16.34 13.83
CA ILE A 438 -31.87 17.05 14.39
C ILE A 438 -31.95 18.50 13.92
N ARG A 439 -32.24 19.44 14.84
CA ARG A 439 -32.12 20.88 14.62
C ARG A 439 -30.64 21.27 14.67
N LEU A 440 -30.09 21.73 13.55
CA LEU A 440 -28.83 22.48 13.52
C LEU A 440 -29.08 23.90 14.06
N ALA A 441 -28.50 24.23 15.21
CA ALA A 441 -28.47 25.60 15.71
C ALA A 441 -27.37 26.36 14.96
N ARG A 442 -27.75 27.42 14.24
CA ARG A 442 -26.83 28.46 13.77
C ARG A 442 -26.44 29.34 14.95
N THR A 443 -25.14 29.47 15.21
CA THR A 443 -24.58 30.57 16.01
C THR A 443 -23.89 31.55 15.05
N GLU A 444 -24.45 32.75 14.94
CA GLU A 444 -23.76 33.90 14.34
C GLU A 444 -22.75 34.45 15.35
N ALA A 445 -21.51 34.64 14.92
CA ALA A 445 -20.53 35.45 15.64
C ALA A 445 -19.92 36.47 14.67
N ARG A 446 -20.25 37.75 14.90
CA ARG A 446 -19.60 38.90 14.28
C ARG A 446 -18.28 39.17 15.03
N GLY A 447 -17.16 39.29 14.31
CA GLY A 447 -15.89 39.75 14.87
C GLY A 447 -14.94 40.20 13.76
N ARG A 448 -14.47 41.45 13.84
CA ARG A 448 -13.64 42.13 12.83
C ARG A 448 -12.21 41.59 12.79
N VAL A 449 -11.62 41.57 11.60
CA VAL A 449 -10.22 41.19 11.32
C VAL A 449 -9.29 42.38 11.60
N ALA A 450 -8.16 42.15 12.29
CA ALA A 450 -7.00 43.03 12.33
C ALA A 450 -5.72 42.22 12.02
N PRO A 451 -4.69 42.79 11.35
CA PRO A 451 -3.52 42.05 10.87
C PRO A 451 -2.43 41.89 11.95
N PRO A 452 -1.52 40.89 11.83
CA PRO A 452 -0.54 40.58 12.86
C PRO A 452 0.70 41.49 12.82
N ALA A 453 1.16 41.88 14.01
CA ALA A 453 2.44 42.55 14.25
C ALA A 453 3.61 41.54 14.32
N GLN A 454 4.79 41.98 13.89
CA GLN A 454 6.06 41.27 13.87
C GLN A 454 6.69 41.23 15.27
N ASP A 455 7.29 40.11 15.68
CA ASP A 455 7.95 39.97 16.98
C ASP A 455 9.45 39.65 16.87
N LYS A 456 10.26 40.42 17.63
CA LYS A 456 11.71 40.34 17.76
C LYS A 456 12.03 39.77 19.15
N ALA A 457 12.44 38.50 19.24
CA ALA A 457 13.11 37.98 20.45
C ALA A 457 13.89 36.67 20.17
N ALA A 458 14.81 36.69 19.20
CA ALA A 458 15.69 35.55 18.87
C ALA A 458 17.12 35.64 19.46
N GLY A 459 17.41 36.64 20.32
CA GLY A 459 18.77 36.95 20.77
C GLY A 459 19.24 36.18 22.01
N GLU A 460 18.37 35.91 22.98
CA GLU A 460 18.80 35.42 24.30
C GLU A 460 18.92 33.89 24.41
N TRP A 461 18.37 33.13 23.46
CA TRP A 461 18.38 31.65 23.49
C TRP A 461 19.70 31.02 23.04
N LEU A 462 20.46 31.69 22.17
CA LEU A 462 21.68 31.14 21.56
C LEU A 462 22.87 31.05 22.53
N GLN A 463 22.91 31.90 23.56
CA GLN A 463 23.99 31.87 24.56
C GLN A 463 23.86 30.71 25.56
N ARG A 464 22.64 30.22 25.82
CA ARG A 464 22.41 29.11 26.78
C ARG A 464 22.67 27.72 26.17
N LEU A 465 22.45 27.53 24.86
CA LEU A 465 22.63 26.24 24.18
C LEU A 465 24.11 25.83 24.07
N SER A 466 25.01 26.81 23.92
CA SER A 466 26.46 26.58 23.79
C SER A 466 27.13 26.10 25.09
N ALA A 467 26.48 26.28 26.24
CA ALA A 467 26.98 25.81 27.53
C ALA A 467 26.63 24.32 27.81
N LEU A 468 25.55 23.80 27.20
CA LEU A 468 25.05 22.44 27.43
C LEU A 468 25.75 21.37 26.58
N LEU A 469 26.26 21.76 25.41
CA LEU A 469 26.91 20.85 24.46
C LEU A 469 28.34 20.41 24.83
N ARG A 470 28.87 20.86 25.98
CA ARG A 470 30.23 20.51 26.44
C ARG A 470 30.31 19.35 27.44
N ARG A 471 29.20 18.69 27.82
CA ARG A 471 29.20 17.74 28.95
C ARG A 471 28.96 16.25 28.67
N HIS A 472 28.60 15.79 27.46
CA HIS A 472 28.31 14.36 27.27
C HIS A 472 28.99 13.73 26.05
N SER A 473 30.23 13.28 26.28
CA SER A 473 30.99 12.35 25.44
C SER A 473 31.60 11.26 26.33
N SER A 474 30.85 10.16 26.52
CA SER A 474 31.22 8.80 26.98
C SER A 474 29.89 8.10 27.30
N GLY A 475 29.45 6.97 26.74
CA GLY A 475 30.15 5.80 26.23
C GLY A 475 29.95 4.66 27.24
N GLU A 476 28.81 3.93 27.22
CA GLU A 476 28.69 2.62 27.89
C GLU A 476 27.44 1.81 27.45
N HIS A 477 27.64 0.50 27.29
CA HIS A 477 26.67 -0.53 26.90
C HIS A 477 25.91 -1.09 28.12
N LEU A 478 24.59 -1.29 28.04
CA LEU A 478 23.85 -2.18 28.95
C LEU A 478 22.77 -2.99 28.21
N ARG A 479 22.83 -4.32 28.37
CA ARG A 479 21.81 -5.30 27.95
C ARG A 479 20.60 -5.21 28.91
N ALA A 480 19.37 -5.29 28.39
CA ALA A 480 18.14 -5.42 29.18
C ALA A 480 17.20 -6.50 28.58
N PRO A 481 16.38 -7.20 29.38
CA PRO A 481 15.61 -8.38 28.96
C PRO A 481 14.28 -8.02 28.27
N ALA A 482 13.71 -8.99 27.56
CA ALA A 482 12.52 -8.85 26.71
C ALA A 482 11.29 -8.26 27.41
N PRO A 483 10.53 -7.33 26.79
CA PRO A 483 9.40 -6.67 27.44
C PRO A 483 8.12 -7.51 27.36
N GLN A 484 7.44 -7.68 28.51
CA GLN A 484 6.05 -8.11 28.57
C GLN A 484 5.14 -6.93 28.21
N PHE A 485 4.36 -7.08 27.14
CA PHE A 485 3.42 -6.06 26.66
C PHE A 485 2.16 -5.97 27.55
N ARG A 486 1.86 -4.77 28.07
CA ARG A 486 0.51 -4.41 28.59
C ARG A 486 0.00 -3.17 27.85
N TRP A 487 -1.24 -3.23 27.37
CA TRP A 487 -1.90 -2.14 26.65
C TRP A 487 -2.22 -0.96 27.60
N PRO A 488 -1.90 0.30 27.26
CA PRO A 488 -2.32 1.44 28.07
C PRO A 488 -3.80 1.76 27.82
N SER A 489 -4.58 1.80 28.91
CA SER A 489 -5.94 2.30 28.91
C SER A 489 -5.96 3.83 28.77
N ARG A 490 -6.61 4.32 27.70
CA ARG A 490 -7.00 5.72 27.42
C ARG A 490 -5.85 6.73 27.19
N ALA A 491 -5.68 7.12 25.92
CA ALA A 491 -5.10 8.41 25.58
C ALA A 491 -5.99 9.53 26.14
N ARG A 492 -5.43 10.42 26.97
CA ARG A 492 -6.12 11.64 27.38
C ARG A 492 -6.15 12.61 26.20
N SER A 493 -7.34 13.00 25.77
CA SER A 493 -7.57 14.08 24.81
C SER A 493 -7.10 15.40 25.41
N GLY A 494 -6.04 16.00 24.85
CA GLY A 494 -5.80 17.43 24.99
C GLY A 494 -6.87 18.21 24.23
N GLU A 495 -7.28 19.37 24.76
CA GLU A 495 -8.42 20.18 24.33
C GLU A 495 -8.39 20.79 22.91
N ASP A 496 -7.43 20.41 22.07
CA ASP A 496 -7.47 20.71 20.65
C ASP A 496 -7.12 19.42 19.91
N GLY A 497 -8.05 18.86 19.12
CA GLY A 497 -7.87 17.65 18.31
C GLY A 497 -6.84 17.75 17.17
N LYS A 498 -5.73 18.48 17.39
CA LYS A 498 -4.64 18.69 16.43
C LYS A 498 -3.56 17.62 16.64
N VAL A 499 -3.45 16.71 15.67
CA VAL A 499 -2.27 15.83 15.54
C VAL A 499 -1.04 16.70 15.34
N LYS A 500 -0.03 16.60 16.23
CA LYS A 500 1.23 17.34 16.09
C LYS A 500 2.09 16.70 15.00
N PHE A 501 2.38 17.43 13.92
CA PHE A 501 3.30 17.02 12.86
C PHE A 501 4.72 17.52 13.18
N LEU A 502 5.72 16.66 12.97
CA LEU A 502 7.13 17.07 13.04
C LEU A 502 7.46 17.90 11.79
N ARG A 503 7.82 19.16 12.00
CA ARG A 503 8.27 20.08 10.96
C ARG A 503 9.78 19.96 10.79
N VAL A 504 10.24 19.66 9.58
CA VAL A 504 11.67 19.68 9.24
C VAL A 504 11.92 20.91 8.38
N GLY A 505 12.62 21.89 8.94
CA GLY A 505 13.13 23.05 8.21
C GLY A 505 14.53 22.78 7.69
N ALA A 506 14.84 23.23 6.48
CA ALA A 506 16.22 23.26 5.99
C ALA A 506 17.00 24.31 6.79
N ALA A 507 18.00 23.89 7.58
CA ALA A 507 18.91 24.81 8.23
C ALA A 507 19.78 25.49 7.16
N ARG A 508 19.47 26.76 6.81
CA ARG A 508 20.46 27.61 6.14
C ARG A 508 21.45 28.06 7.21
N GLY A 509 22.63 27.44 7.22
CA GLY A 509 23.79 27.97 7.92
C GLY A 509 24.04 29.40 7.45
N GLY A 510 24.24 30.32 8.40
CA GLY A 510 24.42 31.74 8.15
C GLY A 510 25.65 32.07 7.30
N GLN A 511 25.56 33.23 6.66
CA GLN A 511 26.45 33.88 5.70
C GLN A 511 26.34 33.36 4.25
N ALA A 512 25.92 34.29 3.38
CA ALA A 512 25.82 34.10 1.94
C ALA A 512 27.22 33.80 1.35
N PRO A 513 27.41 32.70 0.60
CA PRO A 513 28.59 32.54 -0.21
C PRO A 513 28.35 33.17 -1.59
N ASP A 514 29.42 33.76 -2.13
CA ASP A 514 29.50 34.26 -3.49
C ASP A 514 29.02 33.24 -4.52
N ALA A 515 28.39 33.76 -5.57
CA ALA A 515 27.85 33.03 -6.71
C ALA A 515 28.98 32.43 -7.58
N ASN A 516 29.71 31.44 -7.06
CA ASN A 516 30.53 30.53 -7.89
C ASN A 516 31.08 29.27 -7.19
N SER A 517 30.47 28.78 -6.09
CA SER A 517 30.88 27.51 -5.48
C SER A 517 29.73 26.50 -5.42
N GLY A 518 29.92 25.33 -6.04
CA GLY A 518 28.98 24.21 -6.05
C GLY A 518 28.89 23.51 -4.69
N GLY A 519 28.33 24.18 -3.69
CA GLY A 519 28.08 23.62 -2.36
C GLY A 519 26.83 22.73 -2.35
N ALA A 520 27.00 21.42 -2.16
CA ALA A 520 25.88 20.49 -1.96
C ALA A 520 25.24 20.72 -0.58
N THR A 521 23.95 21.10 -0.56
CA THR A 521 23.15 21.17 0.66
C THR A 521 22.99 19.76 1.25
N ARG A 522 23.56 19.50 2.42
CA ARG A 522 23.46 18.22 3.12
C ARG A 522 22.29 18.24 4.11
N PHE A 523 21.28 17.38 3.93
CA PHE A 523 20.20 17.22 4.91
C PHE A 523 20.58 16.11 5.90
N THR A 524 20.75 16.47 7.17
CA THR A 524 20.89 15.50 8.27
C THR A 524 19.58 15.43 9.03
N LEU A 525 18.97 14.25 9.13
CA LEU A 525 17.80 14.02 9.97
C LEU A 525 18.27 13.79 11.42
N THR A 526 18.34 14.87 12.20
CA THR A 526 18.48 14.75 13.65
C THR A 526 17.09 14.58 14.24
N LEU A 527 16.84 13.41 14.83
CA LEU A 527 15.67 13.19 15.64
C LEU A 527 16.01 13.68 17.04
N ASP A 528 15.42 14.79 17.47
CA ASP A 528 15.52 15.18 18.88
C ASP A 528 14.98 14.04 19.73
N PRO A 529 15.71 13.58 20.77
CA PRO A 529 15.06 12.90 21.87
C PRO A 529 14.08 13.92 22.45
N ASP A 530 12.82 13.52 22.50
CA ASP A 530 11.69 14.28 23.00
C ASP A 530 12.07 15.25 24.14
N PRO A 531 11.96 16.59 23.97
CA PRO A 531 12.23 17.52 25.07
C PRO A 531 11.22 17.39 26.23
N ASP A 532 10.12 16.65 26.01
CA ASP A 532 9.09 16.32 27.02
C ASP A 532 9.10 14.83 27.41
N GLY A 533 10.29 14.22 27.51
CA GLY A 533 10.58 12.94 28.18
C GLY A 533 9.40 12.01 28.52
N PHE A 534 8.94 11.20 27.56
CA PHE A 534 8.16 10.00 27.84
C PHE A 534 9.03 8.74 27.81
N LEU A 535 9.95 8.65 28.77
CA LEU A 535 10.47 7.38 29.29
C LEU A 535 9.66 7.06 30.55
N MET A 536 8.55 6.33 30.41
CA MET A 536 7.86 5.73 31.56
C MET A 536 8.63 4.47 31.98
N THR A 537 9.69 4.65 32.76
CA THR A 537 10.18 3.60 33.67
C THR A 537 9.07 3.33 34.70
N SER A 538 8.76 2.05 34.90
CA SER A 538 7.77 1.55 35.86
C SER A 538 7.93 2.16 37.26
N GLY A 539 6.97 3.00 37.66
CA GLY A 539 6.80 3.45 39.06
C GLY A 539 5.59 2.78 39.68
N LEU A 540 5.82 1.75 40.50
CA LEU A 540 4.83 1.20 41.42
C LEU A 540 4.60 2.24 42.54
N GLY A 541 3.41 2.82 42.57
CA GLY A 541 2.97 3.65 43.70
C GLY A 541 2.39 2.81 44.84
N ARG A 542 2.57 3.24 46.08
CA ARG A 542 1.52 3.83 46.93
C ARG A 542 1.97 3.99 48.39
N PHE A 543 1.75 5.21 48.88
CA PHE A 543 1.10 5.56 50.15
C PHE A 543 1.01 4.49 51.24
N LEU A 544 1.55 4.78 52.42
CA LEU A 544 0.85 4.67 53.70
C LEU A 544 1.34 5.76 54.66
N ALA A 545 0.40 6.32 55.42
CA ALA A 545 0.55 7.45 56.32
C ALA A 545 1.46 7.14 57.54
N ALA A 546 1.98 8.22 58.14
CA ALA A 546 2.66 8.21 59.45
C ALA A 546 1.76 7.60 60.55
N PRO A 547 2.36 7.13 61.66
CA PRO A 547 2.61 8.06 62.76
C PRO A 547 4.02 7.94 63.35
N GLY A 548 4.51 9.07 63.84
CA GLY A 548 5.68 9.11 64.69
C GLY A 548 5.40 8.51 66.07
N SER A 549 6.44 7.93 66.64
CA SER A 549 6.62 7.78 68.08
C SER A 549 8.11 7.97 68.38
N THR A 550 8.39 8.87 69.35
CA THR A 550 9.56 8.88 70.26
C THR A 550 10.94 8.85 69.58
N SER A 551 11.77 9.88 69.64
CA SER A 551 12.34 10.54 70.84
C SER A 551 13.15 11.77 70.43
#